data_AF-A0A538T6T7-F1
#
_entry.id   AF-A0A538T6T7-F1
#
_cell.length_a   1.000
_cell.length_b   1.000
_cell.length_c   1.000
_cell.angle_alpha   90.00
_cell.angle_beta   90.00
_cell.angle_gamma   90.00
#
_symmetry.space_group_name_H-M   'P 1'
#
loop_
_entity.id
_entity.type
_entity.pdbx_description
1 polymer ?
#
loop_
_entity_poly.entity_id
_entity_poly.type
_entity_poly.pdbx_seq_one_letter_code
_entity_poly.pdbx_strand_id
1 'polypeptide(L)'
;FRRSALEAVGGFDPRFRTAGDDVDLCWRLQDQGWTLGFHPGAMVWHHRRNSVRTYWRQQLGYGRAEALLEGKWPERYNALGHTTWAGRIYGNGLTRALALRRGRIYQGLWGSAPFQSVHEPAPGWLSSLPLMPEWYLVIVGLAFLTAAGALWHPLAWSAPWLALATAIPLAQAVASVSGAKFSGSRGARLKAYALAALLHLLQPIARLRGRLKHGLSPWRARGVQRFALPRAHAVAVWTERWRAPETRLQGIEGSLHLGASIVRRGGDFDRWDLEVRGAVLGSARMLMGVEEHGQGRQMVRVRLWPRAAGAGLGAVVILAGLAAAALLDGAGTASAMLALAAVALGARIAWECGTALRALGDAVERELWLDR
;
A
#
# COMPACT_ATOMS: atom_id res chain seq x y z
N PHE A 1 -0.24 -27.60 11.61
CA PHE A 1 1.23 -27.44 11.46
C PHE A 1 1.93 -28.62 12.12
N ARG A 2 3.15 -28.99 11.67
CA ARG A 2 3.99 -29.94 12.42
C ARG A 2 4.37 -29.30 13.76
N ARG A 3 4.36 -30.06 14.85
CA ARG A 3 4.70 -29.56 16.19
C ARG A 3 6.10 -28.95 16.24
N SER A 4 7.08 -29.68 15.73
CA SER A 4 8.48 -29.22 15.65
C SER A 4 8.62 -27.89 14.90
N ALA A 5 7.79 -27.69 13.87
CA ALA A 5 7.79 -26.44 13.12
C ALA A 5 7.24 -25.26 13.94
N LEU A 6 6.18 -25.47 14.71
CA LEU A 6 5.65 -24.45 15.61
C LEU A 6 6.64 -24.08 16.71
N GLU A 7 7.27 -25.08 17.32
CA GLU A 7 8.24 -24.89 18.39
C GLU A 7 9.46 -24.10 17.91
N ALA A 8 9.98 -24.40 16.71
CA ALA A 8 11.14 -23.71 16.13
C ALA A 8 10.92 -22.22 15.88
N VAL A 9 9.70 -21.79 15.54
CA VAL A 9 9.39 -20.37 15.32
C VAL A 9 8.84 -19.67 16.56
N GLY A 10 8.75 -20.36 17.70
CA GLY A 10 8.23 -19.80 18.96
C GLY A 10 6.70 -19.71 19.04
N GLY A 11 5.97 -20.53 18.28
CA GLY A 11 4.51 -20.62 18.34
C GLY A 11 3.78 -19.38 17.80
N PHE A 12 2.57 -19.12 18.30
CA PHE A 12 1.77 -17.96 17.92
C PHE A 12 2.18 -16.72 18.71
N ASP A 13 2.23 -15.58 18.04
CA ASP A 13 2.56 -14.31 18.68
C ASP A 13 1.33 -13.74 19.42
N PRO A 14 1.40 -13.52 20.75
CA PRO A 14 0.25 -13.14 21.58
C PRO A 14 -0.30 -11.74 21.28
N ARG A 15 0.38 -10.94 20.44
CA ARG A 15 -0.12 -9.65 19.94
C ARG A 15 -1.34 -9.83 19.04
N PHE A 16 -1.41 -10.94 18.30
CA PHE A 16 -2.52 -11.22 17.38
C PHE A 16 -3.64 -12.00 18.09
N ARG A 17 -4.58 -11.27 18.71
CA ARG A 17 -5.72 -11.87 19.45
C ARG A 17 -7.01 -12.00 18.66
N THR A 18 -7.09 -11.40 17.47
CA THR A 18 -8.34 -11.30 16.71
C THR A 18 -8.24 -11.92 15.32
N ALA A 19 -7.14 -11.64 14.62
CA ALA A 19 -6.78 -12.20 13.32
C ALA A 19 -5.31 -11.87 13.02
N GLY A 20 -4.77 -12.45 11.95
CA GLY A 20 -3.41 -12.20 11.44
C GLY A 20 -2.32 -13.03 12.11
N ASP A 21 -2.67 -13.80 13.15
CA ASP A 21 -1.81 -14.78 13.81
C ASP A 21 -1.38 -15.89 12.86
N ASP A 22 -2.28 -16.31 11.99
CA ASP A 22 -2.05 -17.29 10.92
C ASP A 22 -1.08 -16.76 9.85
N VAL A 23 -1.28 -15.53 9.39
CA VAL A 23 -0.42 -14.87 8.40
C VAL A 23 0.99 -14.67 8.96
N ASP A 24 1.08 -14.14 10.18
CA ASP A 24 2.36 -13.96 10.88
C ASP A 24 3.14 -15.26 11.02
N LEU A 25 2.46 -16.32 11.48
CA LEU A 25 3.06 -17.63 11.63
C LEU A 25 3.52 -18.19 10.28
N CYS A 26 2.68 -18.08 9.25
CA CYS A 26 3.02 -18.52 7.89
C CYS A 26 4.28 -17.82 7.35
N TRP A 27 4.41 -16.51 7.53
CA TRP A 27 5.60 -15.78 7.10
C TRP A 27 6.85 -16.20 7.87
N ARG A 28 6.77 -16.38 9.19
CA ARG A 28 7.91 -16.88 9.98
C ARG A 28 8.37 -18.27 9.56
N LEU A 29 7.43 -19.15 9.22
CA LEU A 29 7.77 -20.49 8.70
C LEU A 29 8.43 -20.39 7.32
N GLN A 30 7.95 -19.50 6.45
CA GLN A 30 8.56 -19.26 5.13
C GLN A 30 9.96 -18.65 5.23
N ASP A 31 10.20 -17.75 6.18
CA ASP A 31 11.53 -17.17 6.44
C ASP A 31 12.54 -18.21 6.93
N GLN A 32 12.08 -19.33 7.51
CA GLN A 32 12.90 -20.52 7.83
C GLN A 32 13.12 -21.45 6.61
N GLY A 33 12.67 -21.06 5.42
CA GLY A 33 12.77 -21.86 4.20
C GLY A 33 11.75 -23.00 4.12
N TRP A 34 10.75 -23.03 4.99
CA TRP A 34 9.71 -24.06 4.96
C TRP A 34 8.55 -23.70 4.02
N THR A 35 7.84 -24.73 3.57
CA THR A 35 6.77 -24.60 2.60
C THR A 35 5.40 -24.75 3.25
N LEU A 36 4.41 -24.06 2.68
CA LEU A 36 3.00 -24.18 3.04
C LEU A 36 2.30 -25.01 1.98
N GLY A 37 1.69 -26.12 2.38
CA GLY A 37 0.94 -27.01 1.49
C GLY A 37 -0.55 -26.74 1.50
N PHE A 38 -1.18 -26.78 0.32
CA PHE A 38 -2.64 -26.79 0.17
C PHE A 38 -3.10 -28.22 -0.14
N HIS A 39 -4.10 -28.73 0.60
CA HIS A 39 -4.67 -30.05 0.38
C HIS A 39 -6.14 -29.93 -0.05
N PRO A 40 -6.49 -30.18 -1.33
CA PRO A 40 -7.85 -29.94 -1.84
C PRO A 40 -8.92 -30.82 -1.18
N GLY A 41 -8.55 -32.00 -0.68
CA GLY A 41 -9.46 -32.88 0.06
C GLY A 41 -9.62 -32.54 1.55
N ALA A 42 -8.89 -31.55 2.07
CA ALA A 42 -9.02 -31.14 3.47
C ALA A 42 -10.21 -30.19 3.62
N MET A 43 -11.33 -30.69 4.15
CA MET A 43 -12.57 -29.95 4.28
C MET A 43 -12.88 -29.64 5.74
N VAL A 44 -13.34 -28.42 6.01
CA VAL A 44 -13.76 -27.98 7.34
C VAL A 44 -15.07 -27.21 7.23
N TRP A 45 -16.01 -27.52 8.13
CA TRP A 45 -17.24 -26.74 8.27
C TRP A 45 -17.02 -25.55 9.21
N HIS A 46 -17.22 -24.34 8.69
CA HIS A 46 -17.06 -23.11 9.46
C HIS A 46 -18.41 -22.43 9.70
N HIS A 47 -18.80 -22.30 10.97
CA HIS A 47 -19.99 -21.54 11.35
C HIS A 47 -19.75 -20.04 11.16
N ARG A 48 -20.51 -19.42 10.25
CA ARG A 48 -20.40 -17.98 9.98
C ARG A 48 -21.12 -17.17 11.06
N ARG A 49 -20.71 -15.90 11.20
CA ARG A 49 -21.35 -14.99 12.14
C ARG A 49 -22.80 -14.71 11.72
N ASN A 50 -23.68 -14.60 12.71
CA ASN A 50 -25.14 -14.55 12.51
C ASN A 50 -25.75 -13.14 12.62
N SER A 51 -24.94 -12.08 12.82
CA SER A 51 -25.46 -10.72 12.94
C SER A 51 -24.56 -9.67 12.31
N VAL A 52 -25.16 -8.56 11.84
CA VAL A 52 -24.43 -7.41 11.28
C VAL A 52 -23.42 -6.84 12.30
N ARG A 53 -23.78 -6.77 13.58
CA ARG A 53 -22.89 -6.29 14.65
C ARG A 53 -21.66 -7.17 14.83
N THR A 54 -21.81 -8.49 14.75
CA THR A 54 -20.66 -9.42 14.87
C THR A 54 -19.79 -9.39 13.62
N TYR A 55 -20.39 -9.30 12.44
CA TYR A 55 -19.68 -9.07 11.18
C TYR A 55 -18.87 -7.77 11.20
N TRP A 56 -19.47 -6.67 11.61
CA TRP A 56 -18.80 -5.37 11.71
C TRP A 56 -17.58 -5.43 12.64
N ARG A 57 -17.72 -6.05 13.81
CA ARG A 57 -16.60 -6.25 14.75
C ARG A 57 -15.49 -7.11 14.16
N GLN A 58 -15.84 -8.14 13.38
CA GLN A 58 -14.87 -8.98 12.68
C GLN A 58 -14.07 -8.16 11.65
N GLN A 59 -14.73 -7.36 10.82
CA GLN A 59 -14.05 -6.53 9.82
C GLN A 59 -13.16 -5.45 10.45
N LEU A 60 -13.58 -4.84 11.57
CA LEU A 60 -12.72 -3.99 12.39
C LEU A 60 -11.49 -4.76 12.90
N GLY A 61 -11.68 -6.00 13.35
CA GLY A 61 -10.63 -6.90 13.78
C GLY A 61 -9.62 -7.22 12.67
N TYR A 62 -10.09 -7.41 11.44
CA TYR A 62 -9.22 -7.58 10.27
C TYR A 62 -8.41 -6.32 9.98
N GLY A 63 -9.02 -5.13 10.00
CA GLY A 63 -8.27 -3.89 9.82
C GLY A 63 -7.21 -3.67 10.91
N ARG A 64 -7.51 -4.05 12.16
CA ARG A 64 -6.52 -4.07 13.26
C ARG A 64 -5.38 -5.06 12.98
N ALA A 65 -5.71 -6.27 12.56
CA ALA A 65 -4.72 -7.30 12.25
C ALA A 65 -3.78 -6.87 11.14
N GLU A 66 -4.30 -6.25 10.08
CA GLU A 66 -3.49 -5.68 9.00
C GLU A 66 -2.52 -4.63 9.50
N ALA A 67 -2.95 -3.74 10.41
CA ALA A 67 -2.08 -2.74 10.99
C ALA A 67 -0.98 -3.33 11.87
N LEU A 68 -1.30 -4.38 12.65
CA LEU A 68 -0.32 -5.10 13.46
C LEU A 68 0.69 -5.89 12.61
N LEU A 69 0.21 -6.54 11.54
CA LEU A 69 1.04 -7.26 10.59
C LEU A 69 1.97 -6.30 9.86
N GLU A 70 1.47 -5.18 9.35
CA GLU A 70 2.32 -4.14 8.75
C GLU A 70 3.27 -3.53 9.79
N GLY A 71 2.81 -3.43 11.04
CA GLY A 71 3.59 -3.21 12.27
C GLY A 71 4.90 -4.01 12.30
N LYS A 72 4.74 -5.33 12.18
CA LYS A 72 5.79 -6.33 12.39
C LYS A 72 6.59 -6.66 11.12
N TRP A 73 5.95 -6.60 9.95
CA TRP A 73 6.49 -7.02 8.65
C TRP A 73 6.33 -5.93 7.58
N PRO A 74 6.86 -4.71 7.79
CA PRO A 74 6.62 -3.57 6.92
C PRO A 74 7.09 -3.78 5.46
N GLU A 75 8.11 -4.61 5.25
CA GLU A 75 8.66 -4.98 3.94
C GLU A 75 7.72 -5.86 3.10
N ARG A 76 6.77 -6.58 3.73
CA ARG A 76 5.73 -7.35 3.04
C ARG A 76 4.59 -6.47 2.53
N TYR A 77 4.62 -5.16 2.82
CA TYR A 77 3.56 -4.20 2.53
C TYR A 77 4.00 -3.06 1.61
N ASN A 78 3.14 -2.72 0.66
CA ASN A 78 3.33 -1.57 -0.20
C ASN A 78 3.10 -0.23 0.53
N ALA A 79 3.36 0.89 -0.16
CA ALA A 79 3.23 2.22 0.41
C ALA A 79 1.80 2.52 0.89
N LEU A 80 0.77 1.99 0.21
CA LEU A 80 -0.63 2.11 0.59
C LEU A 80 -1.06 1.15 1.72
N GLY A 81 -0.15 0.32 2.23
CA GLY A 81 -0.42 -0.59 3.34
C GLY A 81 -1.16 -1.85 2.93
N HIS A 82 -0.99 -2.33 1.69
CA HIS A 82 -1.49 -3.63 1.23
C HIS A 82 -0.34 -4.62 1.09
N THR A 83 -0.62 -5.89 1.43
CA THR A 83 0.34 -6.98 1.27
C THR A 83 0.66 -7.20 -0.20
N THR A 84 1.94 -7.38 -0.51
CA THR A 84 2.40 -7.79 -1.83
C THR A 84 2.55 -9.31 -1.84
N TRP A 85 1.59 -10.01 -2.44
CA TRP A 85 1.62 -11.47 -2.60
C TRP A 85 1.28 -11.83 -4.05
N ALA A 86 2.03 -12.76 -4.61
CA ALA A 86 1.90 -13.19 -6.01
C ALA A 86 0.89 -14.34 -6.22
N GLY A 87 0.27 -14.85 -5.15
CA GLY A 87 -0.66 -15.98 -5.28
C GLY A 87 -2.11 -15.55 -5.51
N ARG A 88 -2.98 -16.56 -5.63
CA ARG A 88 -4.39 -16.40 -5.99
C ARG A 88 -5.28 -17.07 -4.96
N ILE A 89 -6.39 -16.41 -4.61
CA ILE A 89 -7.48 -17.05 -3.88
C ILE A 89 -8.32 -17.82 -4.90
N TYR A 90 -8.31 -19.15 -4.82
CA TYR A 90 -9.13 -20.00 -5.67
C TYR A 90 -10.60 -19.89 -5.22
N GLY A 91 -11.45 -19.27 -6.06
CA GLY A 91 -12.88 -19.07 -5.81
C GLY A 91 -13.38 -17.73 -6.35
N ASN A 92 -14.69 -17.47 -6.25
CA ASN A 92 -15.33 -16.26 -6.79
C ASN A 92 -15.01 -14.95 -6.01
N GLY A 93 -13.99 -14.96 -5.14
CA GLY A 93 -13.65 -13.83 -4.27
C GLY A 93 -14.77 -13.42 -3.29
N LEU A 94 -14.47 -12.47 -2.40
CA LEU A 94 -15.49 -11.83 -1.55
C LEU A 94 -16.19 -10.67 -2.26
N THR A 95 -15.55 -10.06 -3.26
CA THR A 95 -16.09 -8.91 -3.98
C THR A 95 -15.60 -8.98 -5.42
N ARG A 96 -16.52 -8.84 -6.36
CA ARG A 96 -16.22 -8.90 -7.79
C ARG A 96 -15.73 -7.55 -8.28
N ALA A 97 -14.52 -7.50 -8.85
CA ALA A 97 -14.07 -6.33 -9.60
C ALA A 97 -14.99 -6.12 -10.81
N LEU A 98 -15.38 -4.87 -11.10
CA LEU A 98 -16.13 -4.56 -12.31
C LEU A 98 -15.15 -4.64 -13.49
N ALA A 99 -15.22 -5.75 -14.22
CA ALA A 99 -14.44 -5.92 -15.44
C ALA A 99 -15.17 -5.23 -16.60
N LEU A 100 -14.54 -4.19 -17.17
CA LEU A 100 -15.03 -3.53 -18.40
C LEU A 100 -14.98 -4.47 -19.62
N ARG A 101 -14.17 -5.54 -19.57
CA ARG A 101 -14.10 -6.58 -20.59
C ARG A 101 -14.69 -7.87 -20.08
N ARG A 102 -15.72 -8.36 -20.76
CA ARG A 102 -16.17 -9.75 -20.64
C ARG A 102 -15.06 -10.62 -21.23
N GLY A 103 -14.53 -11.57 -20.45
CA GLY A 103 -13.53 -12.51 -20.97
C GLY A 103 -14.08 -13.18 -22.24
N ARG A 104 -13.37 -13.03 -23.36
CA ARG A 104 -13.71 -13.73 -24.60
C ARG A 104 -12.85 -14.98 -24.65
N ILE A 105 -13.51 -16.13 -24.55
CA ILE A 105 -12.85 -17.42 -24.73
C ILE A 105 -12.51 -17.53 -26.22
N TYR A 106 -11.21 -17.57 -26.55
CA TYR A 106 -10.79 -17.83 -27.92
C TYR A 106 -11.04 -19.31 -28.23
N GLN A 107 -12.00 -19.56 -29.11
CA GLN A 107 -12.33 -20.90 -29.58
C GLN A 107 -11.74 -21.17 -30.96
N GLY A 108 -11.07 -20.20 -31.60
CA GLY A 108 -10.65 -20.32 -33.00
C GLY A 108 -11.83 -20.20 -33.97
N LEU A 109 -11.53 -20.15 -35.26
CA LEU A 109 -12.57 -20.26 -36.28
C LEU A 109 -13.17 -21.68 -36.19
N TRP A 110 -14.47 -21.78 -35.96
CA TRP A 110 -15.20 -23.05 -35.82
C TRP A 110 -14.76 -23.96 -34.66
N GLY A 111 -14.23 -23.41 -33.56
CA GLY A 111 -13.83 -24.24 -32.42
C GLY A 111 -12.45 -24.91 -32.57
N SER A 112 -11.66 -24.49 -33.57
CA SER A 112 -10.34 -25.07 -33.89
C SER A 112 -9.19 -24.68 -32.93
N ALA A 113 -9.44 -23.88 -31.89
CA ALA A 113 -8.36 -23.49 -30.97
C ALA A 113 -7.82 -24.69 -30.18
N PRO A 114 -6.49 -24.94 -30.20
CA PRO A 114 -5.89 -26.15 -29.65
C PRO A 114 -5.85 -26.20 -28.11
N PHE A 115 -5.85 -25.06 -27.42
CA PHE A 115 -5.91 -24.98 -25.95
C PHE A 115 -6.33 -23.59 -25.45
N GLN A 116 -6.99 -23.55 -24.30
CA GLN A 116 -7.32 -22.31 -23.60
C GLN A 116 -6.32 -22.06 -22.47
N SER A 117 -5.95 -20.80 -22.25
CA SER A 117 -5.23 -20.45 -21.03
C SER A 117 -6.15 -20.68 -19.84
N VAL A 118 -5.81 -21.63 -18.97
CA VAL A 118 -6.42 -21.80 -17.64
C VAL A 118 -6.03 -20.64 -16.71
N HIS A 119 -4.98 -19.89 -17.08
CA HIS A 119 -4.46 -18.77 -16.32
C HIS A 119 -5.16 -17.48 -16.76
N GLU A 120 -6.07 -16.98 -15.92
CA GLU A 120 -6.61 -15.63 -16.10
C GLU A 120 -5.52 -14.58 -15.77
N PRO A 121 -5.47 -13.45 -16.47
CA PRO A 121 -4.58 -12.35 -16.10
C PRO A 121 -4.94 -11.81 -14.71
N ALA A 122 -3.94 -11.30 -13.97
CA ALA A 122 -4.19 -10.62 -12.71
C ALA A 122 -5.11 -9.40 -12.93
N PRO A 123 -5.99 -9.05 -11.97
CA PRO A 123 -6.78 -7.83 -12.06
C PRO A 123 -5.90 -6.61 -12.28
N GLY A 124 -6.29 -5.73 -13.19
CA GLY A 124 -5.58 -4.47 -13.42
C GLY A 124 -5.69 -3.53 -12.22
N TRP A 125 -4.70 -2.66 -12.03
CA TRP A 125 -4.67 -1.73 -10.90
C TRP A 125 -5.95 -0.86 -10.80
N LEU A 126 -6.47 -0.38 -11.93
CA LEU A 126 -7.72 0.41 -11.99
C LEU A 126 -8.95 -0.34 -11.46
N SER A 127 -9.05 -1.65 -11.70
CA SER A 127 -10.19 -2.44 -11.23
C SER A 127 -10.06 -2.87 -9.77
N SER A 128 -8.85 -2.83 -9.22
CA SER A 128 -8.56 -3.09 -7.81
C SER A 128 -8.75 -1.86 -6.91
N LEU A 129 -8.56 -0.63 -7.43
CA LEU A 129 -8.68 0.60 -6.64
C LEU A 129 -10.02 0.72 -5.89
N PRO A 130 -11.19 0.48 -6.51
CA PRO A 130 -12.47 0.65 -5.80
C PRO A 130 -12.75 -0.45 -4.76
N LEU A 131 -11.98 -1.54 -4.79
CA LEU A 131 -12.05 -2.61 -3.80
C LEU A 131 -11.23 -2.30 -2.55
N MET A 132 -10.39 -1.26 -2.58
CA MET A 132 -9.59 -0.84 -1.44
C MET A 132 -10.47 -0.12 -0.41
N PRO A 133 -10.27 -0.36 0.90
CA PRO A 133 -10.91 0.43 1.95
C PRO A 133 -10.70 1.94 1.78
N GLU A 134 -9.53 2.35 1.28
CA GLU A 134 -9.11 3.73 1.02
C GLU A 134 -9.97 4.45 -0.03
N TRP A 135 -10.71 3.71 -0.89
CA TRP A 135 -11.61 4.31 -1.87
C TRP A 135 -12.67 5.21 -1.21
N TYR A 136 -13.07 4.90 0.03
CA TYR A 136 -14.00 5.74 0.79
C TYR A 136 -13.39 7.10 1.16
N LEU A 137 -12.06 7.21 1.31
CA LEU A 137 -11.40 8.50 1.50
C LEU A 137 -11.45 9.34 0.22
N VAL A 138 -11.38 8.70 -0.96
CA VAL A 138 -11.56 9.37 -2.25
C VAL A 138 -12.98 9.91 -2.38
N ILE A 139 -14.00 9.12 -2.02
CA ILE A 139 -15.40 9.56 -1.99
C ILE A 139 -15.58 10.77 -1.06
N VAL A 140 -15.05 10.71 0.16
CA VAL A 140 -15.12 11.82 1.13
C VAL A 140 -14.41 13.07 0.59
N GLY A 141 -13.24 12.92 -0.03
CA GLY A 141 -12.51 14.03 -0.65
C GLY A 141 -13.29 14.68 -1.80
N LEU A 142 -13.89 13.88 -2.69
CA LEU A 142 -14.74 14.38 -3.77
C LEU A 142 -16.03 15.04 -3.25
N ALA A 143 -16.62 14.51 -2.18
CA ALA A 143 -17.77 15.12 -1.52
C ALA A 143 -17.41 16.50 -0.93
N PHE A 144 -16.25 16.62 -0.29
CA PHE A 144 -15.74 17.89 0.22
C PHE A 144 -15.50 18.90 -0.91
N LEU A 145 -14.85 18.50 -2.00
CA LEU A 145 -14.64 19.38 -3.16
C LEU A 145 -15.97 19.85 -3.78
N THR A 146 -16.94 18.94 -3.88
CA THR A 146 -18.26 19.26 -4.44
C THR A 146 -18.99 20.26 -3.56
N ALA A 147 -18.94 20.08 -2.23
CA ALA A 147 -19.52 21.01 -1.27
C ALA A 147 -18.81 22.37 -1.28
N ALA A 148 -17.48 22.39 -1.48
CA ALA A 148 -16.71 23.62 -1.68
C ALA A 148 -17.10 24.37 -2.96
N GLY A 149 -17.88 23.75 -3.86
CA GLY A 149 -18.57 24.42 -4.96
C GLY A 149 -19.45 25.60 -4.53
N ALA A 150 -19.94 25.60 -3.29
CA ALA A 150 -20.66 26.74 -2.72
C ALA A 150 -19.78 27.97 -2.51
N LEU A 151 -18.46 27.79 -2.35
CA LEU A 151 -17.48 28.88 -2.23
C LEU A 151 -16.95 29.32 -3.60
N TRP A 152 -16.83 28.38 -4.55
CA TRP A 152 -16.39 28.65 -5.91
C TRP A 152 -16.98 27.61 -6.88
N HIS A 153 -17.92 28.05 -7.72
CA HIS A 153 -18.76 27.18 -8.56
C HIS A 153 -17.99 26.16 -9.42
N PRO A 154 -16.79 26.45 -9.98
CA PRO A 154 -15.99 25.46 -10.69
C PRO A 154 -15.66 24.19 -9.89
N LEU A 155 -15.58 24.24 -8.55
CA LEU A 155 -15.37 23.04 -7.74
C LEU A 155 -16.59 22.10 -7.76
N ALA A 156 -17.79 22.59 -8.03
CA ALA A 156 -18.99 21.76 -8.17
C ALA A 156 -18.87 20.76 -9.34
N TRP A 157 -17.96 20.98 -10.29
CA TRP A 157 -17.65 20.04 -11.37
C TRP A 157 -17.01 18.73 -10.89
N SER A 158 -16.67 18.60 -9.60
CA SER A 158 -16.36 17.30 -9.01
C SER A 158 -17.58 16.40 -8.79
N ALA A 159 -18.81 16.92 -8.90
CA ALA A 159 -20.03 16.15 -8.64
C ALA A 159 -20.20 14.90 -9.53
N PRO A 160 -19.94 14.95 -10.86
CA PRO A 160 -19.99 13.74 -11.71
C PRO A 160 -18.97 12.68 -11.28
N TRP A 161 -17.78 13.12 -10.84
CA TRP A 161 -16.74 12.22 -10.34
C TRP A 161 -17.12 11.61 -8.99
N LEU A 162 -17.73 12.37 -8.09
CA LEU A 162 -18.31 11.86 -6.85
C LEU A 162 -19.39 10.81 -7.12
N ALA A 163 -20.30 11.11 -8.05
CA ALA A 163 -21.37 10.20 -8.45
C ALA A 163 -20.79 8.90 -9.01
N LEU A 164 -19.78 8.98 -9.89
CA LEU A 164 -19.09 7.81 -10.44
C LEU A 164 -18.35 7.03 -9.34
N ALA A 165 -17.59 7.70 -8.48
CA ALA A 165 -16.83 7.07 -7.41
C ALA A 165 -17.74 6.35 -6.40
N THR A 166 -18.95 6.88 -6.17
CA THR A 166 -19.97 6.26 -5.31
C THR A 166 -20.72 5.12 -6.01
N ALA A 167 -21.01 5.28 -7.31
CA ALA A 167 -21.72 4.27 -8.10
C ALA A 167 -20.91 2.98 -8.25
N ILE A 168 -19.57 3.05 -8.29
CA ILE A 168 -18.71 1.88 -8.48
C ILE A 168 -18.85 0.86 -7.32
N PRO A 169 -18.65 1.21 -6.02
CA PRO A 169 -18.87 0.27 -4.92
C PRO A 169 -20.31 -0.25 -4.84
N LEU A 170 -21.30 0.58 -5.18
CA LEU A 170 -22.71 0.16 -5.24
C LEU A 170 -22.92 -0.91 -6.32
N ALA A 171 -22.41 -0.69 -7.53
CA ALA A 171 -22.48 -1.64 -8.62
C ALA A 171 -21.68 -2.93 -8.30
N GLN A 172 -20.53 -2.82 -7.63
CA GLN A 172 -19.77 -3.96 -7.15
C GLN A 172 -20.54 -4.78 -6.10
N ALA A 173 -21.21 -4.13 -5.16
CA ALA A 173 -22.05 -4.81 -4.16
C ALA A 173 -23.19 -5.56 -4.84
N VAL A 174 -23.90 -4.93 -5.78
CA VAL A 174 -24.99 -5.57 -6.55
C VAL A 174 -24.47 -6.74 -7.38
N ALA A 175 -23.37 -6.55 -8.13
CA ALA A 175 -22.78 -7.59 -8.98
C ALA A 175 -22.20 -8.76 -8.18
N SER A 176 -21.70 -8.51 -6.96
CA SER A 176 -21.18 -9.57 -6.08
C SER A 176 -22.33 -10.42 -5.49
N VAL A 177 -23.50 -9.82 -5.29
CA VAL A 177 -24.66 -10.52 -4.72
C VAL A 177 -25.52 -11.16 -5.81
N SER A 178 -25.54 -10.64 -7.04
CA SER A 178 -26.41 -11.14 -8.13
C SER A 178 -26.15 -12.61 -8.52
N GLY A 179 -24.97 -13.14 -8.22
CA GLY A 179 -24.63 -14.55 -8.42
C GLY A 179 -25.09 -15.49 -7.28
N ALA A 180 -25.58 -14.94 -6.16
CA ALA A 180 -25.99 -15.73 -5.01
C ALA A 180 -27.40 -16.34 -5.23
N LYS A 181 -27.61 -17.55 -4.71
CA LYS A 181 -28.93 -18.20 -4.72
C LYS A 181 -29.50 -18.21 -3.30
N PHE A 182 -30.50 -17.38 -3.06
CA PHE A 182 -31.25 -17.37 -1.80
C PHE A 182 -32.59 -18.09 -1.98
N SER A 183 -32.91 -18.98 -1.05
CA SER A 183 -34.20 -19.68 -0.97
C SER A 183 -35.23 -18.88 -0.15
N GLY A 184 -36.51 -19.24 -0.26
CA GLY A 184 -37.62 -18.62 0.49
C GLY A 184 -38.53 -17.72 -0.36
N SER A 185 -39.48 -17.07 0.32
CA SER A 185 -40.47 -16.18 -0.33
C SER A 185 -39.81 -14.98 -1.04
N ARG A 186 -40.53 -14.34 -1.97
CA ARG A 186 -40.01 -13.17 -2.71
C ARG A 186 -39.50 -12.07 -1.77
N GLY A 187 -40.24 -11.79 -0.68
CA GLY A 187 -39.85 -10.81 0.33
C GLY A 187 -38.61 -11.23 1.12
N ALA A 188 -38.50 -12.50 1.51
CA ALA A 188 -37.34 -13.04 2.22
C ALA A 188 -36.07 -12.97 1.34
N ARG A 189 -36.20 -13.32 0.05
CA ARG A 189 -35.12 -13.19 -0.94
C ARG A 189 -34.66 -11.75 -1.07
N LEU A 190 -35.58 -10.79 -1.26
CA LEU A 190 -35.22 -9.38 -1.41
C LEU A 190 -34.47 -8.85 -0.18
N LYS A 191 -34.92 -9.23 1.03
CA LYS A 191 -34.22 -8.90 2.29
C LYS A 191 -32.82 -9.51 2.32
N ALA A 192 -32.64 -10.75 1.88
CA ALA A 192 -31.33 -11.41 1.83
C ALA A 192 -30.38 -10.72 0.85
N TYR A 193 -30.86 -10.37 -0.35
CA TYR A 193 -30.09 -9.59 -1.34
C TYR A 193 -29.69 -8.23 -0.79
N ALA A 194 -30.63 -7.48 -0.19
CA ALA A 194 -30.37 -6.17 0.39
C ALA A 194 -29.37 -6.24 1.55
N LEU A 195 -29.53 -7.22 2.46
CA LEU A 195 -28.59 -7.45 3.56
C LEU A 195 -27.20 -7.80 3.03
N ALA A 196 -27.10 -8.70 2.05
CA ALA A 196 -25.81 -9.08 1.48
C ALA A 196 -25.14 -7.89 0.79
N ALA A 197 -25.86 -7.07 0.03
CA ALA A 197 -25.33 -5.85 -0.57
C ALA A 197 -24.85 -4.85 0.50
N LEU A 198 -25.63 -4.65 1.56
CA LEU A 198 -25.25 -3.80 2.70
C LEU A 198 -23.95 -4.30 3.35
N LEU A 199 -23.79 -5.61 3.55
CA LEU A 199 -22.57 -6.17 4.13
C LEU A 199 -21.33 -5.90 3.26
N HIS A 200 -21.45 -5.95 1.92
CA HIS A 200 -20.36 -5.59 1.00
C HIS A 200 -19.96 -4.11 1.11
N LEU A 201 -20.92 -3.22 1.37
CA LEU A 201 -20.62 -1.79 1.59
C LEU A 201 -20.03 -1.54 2.99
N LEU A 202 -20.53 -2.22 4.02
CA LEU A 202 -20.02 -2.07 5.39
C LEU A 202 -18.61 -2.62 5.58
N GLN A 203 -18.25 -3.66 4.81
CA GLN A 203 -16.95 -4.33 4.91
C GLN A 203 -15.74 -3.38 4.79
N PRO A 204 -15.55 -2.63 3.68
CA PRO A 204 -14.43 -1.73 3.52
C PRO A 204 -14.45 -0.58 4.54
N ILE A 205 -15.62 -0.09 4.95
CA ILE A 205 -15.73 0.98 5.96
C ILE A 205 -15.21 0.50 7.32
N ALA A 206 -15.67 -0.68 7.77
CA ALA A 206 -15.22 -1.28 9.01
C ALA A 206 -13.72 -1.58 8.97
N ARG A 207 -13.22 -2.12 7.85
CA ARG A 207 -11.80 -2.43 7.67
C ARG A 207 -10.95 -1.16 7.66
N LEU A 208 -11.35 -0.12 6.93
CA LEU A 208 -10.69 1.19 6.93
C LEU A 208 -10.60 1.77 8.34
N ARG A 209 -11.71 1.77 9.09
CA ARG A 209 -11.73 2.24 10.47
C ARG A 209 -10.78 1.43 11.37
N GLY A 210 -10.72 0.11 11.18
CA GLY A 210 -9.78 -0.76 11.88
C GLY A 210 -8.32 -0.40 11.57
N ARG A 211 -8.00 -0.20 10.29
CA ARG A 211 -6.66 0.17 9.80
C ARG A 211 -6.21 1.53 10.34
N LEU A 212 -7.04 2.57 10.15
CA LEU A 212 -6.74 3.93 10.59
C LEU A 212 -6.55 4.03 12.11
N LYS A 213 -7.43 3.40 12.89
CA LYS A 213 -7.37 3.43 14.37
C LYS A 213 -6.06 2.85 14.90
N HIS A 214 -5.43 1.92 14.18
CA HIS A 214 -4.21 1.23 14.62
C HIS A 214 -2.97 1.68 13.82
N GLY A 215 -3.03 2.83 13.14
CA GLY A 215 -1.87 3.47 12.51
C GLY A 215 -1.58 3.07 11.07
N LEU A 216 -2.36 2.16 10.48
CA LEU A 216 -2.24 1.80 9.06
C LEU A 216 -3.02 2.81 8.20
N SER A 217 -2.43 3.98 8.01
CA SER A 217 -2.96 5.03 7.14
C SER A 217 -2.12 5.19 5.86
N PRO A 218 -2.71 5.75 4.77
CA PRO A 218 -1.94 6.08 3.57
C PRO A 218 -0.81 7.08 3.81
N TRP A 219 -0.95 7.98 4.79
CA TRP A 219 0.04 9.01 5.13
C TRP A 219 0.97 8.62 6.29
N ARG A 220 1.03 7.33 6.65
CA ARG A 220 1.91 6.86 7.73
C ARG A 220 3.38 7.00 7.35
N ALA A 221 4.21 7.46 8.29
CA ALA A 221 5.66 7.43 8.16
C ALA A 221 6.27 6.43 9.15
N ARG A 222 7.43 5.88 8.83
CA ARG A 222 8.19 4.95 9.69
C ARG A 222 9.61 5.42 9.94
N GLY A 223 10.23 4.81 10.94
CA GLY A 223 11.60 5.07 11.35
C GLY A 223 11.78 6.39 12.11
N VAL A 224 13.04 6.74 12.32
CA VAL A 224 13.46 7.95 13.04
C VAL A 224 13.01 9.20 12.26
N GLN A 225 12.16 10.01 12.89
CA GLN A 225 11.58 11.22 12.29
C GLN A 225 12.51 12.43 12.40
N ARG A 226 13.78 12.27 12.03
CA ARG A 226 14.71 13.39 11.90
C ARG A 226 14.62 13.94 10.49
N PHE A 227 14.64 15.27 10.37
CA PHE A 227 14.48 15.95 9.10
C PHE A 227 15.85 16.41 8.55
N ALA A 228 16.04 16.23 7.25
CA ALA A 228 17.09 16.91 6.48
C ALA A 228 16.43 17.66 5.32
N LEU A 229 17.04 18.76 4.87
CA LEU A 229 16.58 19.44 3.67
C LEU A 229 16.62 18.47 2.48
N PRO A 230 15.51 18.29 1.72
CA PRO A 230 15.43 17.33 0.63
C PRO A 230 16.22 17.85 -0.58
N ARG A 231 17.55 17.80 -0.50
CA ARG A 231 18.49 18.20 -1.54
C ARG A 231 19.45 17.07 -1.83
N ALA A 232 19.70 16.84 -3.12
CA ALA A 232 20.71 15.88 -3.53
C ALA A 232 22.08 16.32 -3.04
N HIS A 233 22.86 15.37 -2.55
CA HIS A 233 24.24 15.60 -2.11
C HIS A 233 25.07 14.35 -2.32
N ALA A 234 26.39 14.51 -2.30
CA ALA A 234 27.33 13.41 -2.42
C ALA A 234 28.33 13.47 -1.26
N VAL A 235 28.75 12.31 -0.80
CA VAL A 235 29.75 12.11 0.23
C VAL A 235 30.88 11.28 -0.36
N ALA A 236 32.11 11.65 -0.08
CA ALA A 236 33.30 10.90 -0.47
C ALA A 236 34.15 10.62 0.78
N VAL A 237 34.56 9.37 0.96
CA VAL A 237 35.37 8.93 2.11
C VAL A 237 36.51 8.06 1.61
N TRP A 238 37.71 8.43 2.01
CA TRP A 238 38.91 7.60 1.85
C TRP A 238 38.97 6.58 2.99
N THR A 239 39.30 5.34 2.65
CA THR A 239 39.54 4.27 3.62
C THR A 239 40.82 3.53 3.26
N GLU A 240 41.54 3.07 4.28
CA GLU A 240 42.73 2.24 4.15
C GLU A 240 42.43 0.75 4.37
N ARG A 241 41.17 0.41 4.67
CA ARG A 241 40.72 -0.96 4.89
C ARG A 241 39.83 -1.39 3.74
N TRP A 242 40.29 -2.40 3.02
CA TRP A 242 39.51 -2.98 1.93
C TRP A 242 38.26 -3.65 2.46
N ARG A 243 37.10 -3.28 1.90
CA ARG A 243 35.84 -4.00 2.09
C ARG A 243 35.10 -4.07 0.76
N ALA A 244 34.50 -5.22 0.49
CA ALA A 244 33.68 -5.41 -0.68
C ALA A 244 32.48 -4.43 -0.69
N PRO A 245 32.13 -3.82 -1.85
CA PRO A 245 31.00 -2.91 -1.95
C PRO A 245 29.69 -3.51 -1.44
N GLU A 246 29.47 -4.80 -1.68
CA GLU A 246 28.27 -5.53 -1.25
C GLU A 246 28.17 -5.59 0.28
N THR A 247 29.29 -5.79 0.97
CA THR A 247 29.34 -5.81 2.43
C THR A 247 28.98 -4.44 3.02
N ARG A 248 29.42 -3.35 2.38
CA ARG A 248 29.08 -1.97 2.80
C ARG A 248 27.58 -1.70 2.62
N LEU A 249 27.04 -2.06 1.46
CA LEU A 249 25.60 -1.91 1.18
C LEU A 249 24.75 -2.72 2.16
N GLN A 250 25.16 -3.96 2.48
CA GLN A 250 24.50 -4.79 3.49
C GLN A 250 24.55 -4.16 4.90
N GLY A 251 25.68 -3.54 5.28
CA GLY A 251 25.82 -2.82 6.55
C GLY A 251 24.90 -1.60 6.65
N ILE A 252 24.80 -0.82 5.57
CA ILE A 252 23.86 0.31 5.46
C ILE A 252 22.41 -0.18 5.56
N GLU A 253 22.05 -1.21 4.80
CA GLU A 253 20.72 -1.82 4.84
C GLU A 253 20.38 -2.32 6.25
N GLY A 254 21.30 -3.02 6.91
CA GLY A 254 21.13 -3.47 8.30
C GLY A 254 20.89 -2.32 9.27
N SER A 255 21.66 -1.23 9.14
CA SER A 255 21.50 -0.01 9.95
C SER A 255 20.13 0.65 9.74
N LEU A 256 19.63 0.66 8.51
CA LEU A 256 18.30 1.18 8.17
C LEU A 256 17.18 0.31 8.76
N HIS A 257 17.32 -1.02 8.71
CA HIS A 257 16.37 -1.94 9.34
C HIS A 257 16.34 -1.79 10.87
N LEU A 258 17.49 -1.62 11.51
CA LEU A 258 17.57 -1.31 12.95
C LEU A 258 16.87 0.02 13.28
N GLY A 259 16.92 0.99 12.38
CA GLY A 259 16.18 2.25 12.46
C GLY A 259 14.69 2.15 12.10
N ALA A 260 14.14 0.94 11.91
CA ALA A 260 12.77 0.66 11.47
C ALA A 260 12.38 1.35 10.13
N SER A 261 13.37 1.64 9.29
CA SER A 261 13.16 2.19 7.95
C SER A 261 12.76 1.09 6.98
N ILE A 262 11.97 1.44 5.97
CA ILE A 262 11.52 0.49 4.94
C ILE A 262 12.44 0.67 3.74
N VAL A 263 13.29 -0.33 3.53
CA VAL A 263 14.32 -0.35 2.49
C VAL A 263 13.89 -1.20 1.32
N ARG A 264 14.20 -0.75 0.11
CA ARG A 264 14.10 -1.54 -1.12
C ARG A 264 15.45 -1.58 -1.79
N ARG A 265 15.84 -2.75 -2.29
CA ARG A 265 17.01 -2.93 -3.14
C ARG A 265 16.68 -2.58 -4.58
N GLY A 266 17.61 -1.94 -5.28
CA GLY A 266 17.59 -1.78 -6.72
C GLY A 266 17.74 -3.14 -7.41
N GLY A 267 17.12 -3.29 -8.57
CA GLY A 267 17.34 -4.45 -9.43
C GLY A 267 18.58 -4.28 -10.31
N ASP A 268 18.91 -5.33 -11.06
CA ASP A 268 20.11 -5.42 -11.90
C ASP A 268 20.26 -4.29 -12.95
N PHE A 269 19.15 -3.64 -13.31
CA PHE A 269 19.10 -2.56 -14.31
C PHE A 269 18.78 -1.19 -13.71
N ASP A 270 18.62 -1.11 -12.39
CA ASP A 270 18.36 0.15 -11.70
C ASP A 270 19.63 0.99 -11.58
N ARG A 271 19.49 2.31 -11.69
CA ARG A 271 20.60 3.26 -11.50
C ARG A 271 20.73 3.76 -10.06
N TRP A 272 20.41 2.89 -9.10
CA TRP A 272 20.39 3.17 -7.66
C TRP A 272 20.45 1.85 -6.89
N ASP A 273 21.08 1.84 -5.71
CA ASP A 273 21.32 0.61 -4.94
C ASP A 273 20.23 0.39 -3.89
N LEU A 274 19.94 1.42 -3.07
CA LEU A 274 18.93 1.35 -2.02
C LEU A 274 17.96 2.53 -2.12
N GLU A 275 16.69 2.26 -1.83
CA GLU A 275 15.62 3.25 -1.69
C GLU A 275 15.02 3.14 -0.29
N VAL A 276 14.97 4.25 0.44
CA VAL A 276 14.28 4.35 1.73
C VAL A 276 12.96 5.08 1.54
N ARG A 277 11.88 4.45 2.00
CA ARG A 277 10.54 5.02 1.92
C ARG A 277 10.29 5.98 3.10
N GLY A 278 9.93 7.23 2.80
CA GLY A 278 9.45 8.19 3.79
C GLY A 278 7.98 7.94 4.12
N ALA A 279 7.12 8.05 3.11
CA ALA A 279 5.77 7.46 3.10
C ALA A 279 5.27 7.26 1.65
N VAL A 280 4.01 7.62 1.35
CA VAL A 280 3.39 7.43 0.01
C VAL A 280 3.84 8.50 -1.00
N LEU A 281 4.20 9.69 -0.53
CA LEU A 281 4.45 10.86 -1.37
C LEU A 281 5.94 11.17 -1.55
N GLY A 282 6.81 10.65 -0.68
CA GLY A 282 8.25 10.87 -0.74
C GLY A 282 9.09 9.65 -0.34
N SER A 283 10.21 9.49 -1.04
CA SER A 283 11.29 8.55 -0.73
C SER A 283 12.65 9.20 -0.96
N ALA A 284 13.73 8.50 -0.63
CA ALA A 284 15.08 8.90 -0.99
C ALA A 284 15.85 7.68 -1.52
N ARG A 285 16.82 7.93 -2.40
CA ARG A 285 17.65 6.91 -3.03
C ARG A 285 19.12 7.17 -2.80
N MET A 286 19.89 6.10 -2.84
CA MET A 286 21.34 6.15 -2.84
C MET A 286 21.95 5.38 -4.01
N LEU A 287 23.15 5.80 -4.40
CA LEU A 287 24.04 5.09 -5.30
C LEU A 287 25.45 5.18 -4.73
N MET A 288 26.13 4.05 -4.59
CA MET A 288 27.50 3.93 -4.11
C MET A 288 28.42 3.52 -5.26
N GLY A 289 29.55 4.21 -5.37
CA GLY A 289 30.69 3.81 -6.18
C GLY A 289 31.92 3.64 -5.31
N VAL A 290 32.75 2.65 -5.63
CA VAL A 290 34.02 2.41 -4.94
C VAL A 290 35.13 2.45 -5.99
N GLU A 291 36.11 3.33 -5.79
CA GLU A 291 37.33 3.41 -6.60
C GLU A 291 38.46 2.71 -5.82
N GLU A 292 39.10 1.74 -6.46
CA GLU A 292 40.22 0.99 -5.86
C GLU A 292 41.55 1.71 -6.14
N HIS A 293 42.33 1.97 -5.09
CA HIS A 293 43.63 2.65 -5.17
C HIS A 293 44.82 1.75 -4.79
N GLY A 294 44.57 0.45 -4.61
CA GLY A 294 45.59 -0.55 -4.27
C GLY A 294 46.01 -0.51 -2.79
N GLN A 295 46.73 -1.54 -2.34
CA GLN A 295 47.15 -1.71 -0.93
C GLN A 295 45.98 -1.64 0.07
N GLY A 296 44.80 -2.10 -0.36
CA GLY A 296 43.56 -2.05 0.41
C GLY A 296 42.92 -0.66 0.56
N ARG A 297 43.46 0.35 -0.11
CA ARG A 297 42.92 1.72 -0.10
C ARG A 297 41.77 1.84 -1.09
N GLN A 298 40.66 2.39 -0.62
CA GLN A 298 39.47 2.63 -1.43
C GLN A 298 39.00 4.08 -1.27
N MET A 299 38.49 4.67 -2.34
CA MET A 299 37.70 5.89 -2.30
C MET A 299 36.24 5.54 -2.50
N VAL A 300 35.44 5.68 -1.44
CA VAL A 300 34.00 5.39 -1.46
C VAL A 300 33.24 6.68 -1.73
N ARG A 301 32.42 6.69 -2.78
CA ARG A 301 31.56 7.82 -3.16
C ARG A 301 30.10 7.40 -3.07
N VAL A 302 29.30 8.14 -2.31
CA VAL A 302 27.87 7.89 -2.16
C VAL A 302 27.10 9.12 -2.60
N ARG A 303 26.19 8.96 -3.56
CA ARG A 303 25.24 10.00 -3.96
C ARG A 303 23.90 9.69 -3.33
N LEU A 304 23.29 10.70 -2.69
CA LEU A 304 21.99 10.64 -2.06
C LEU A 304 21.05 11.66 -2.72
N TRP A 305 19.81 11.28 -3.02
CA TRP A 305 18.83 12.22 -3.55
C TRP A 305 17.38 11.89 -3.17
N PRO A 306 16.54 12.91 -2.94
CA PRO A 306 15.12 12.72 -2.69
C PRO A 306 14.38 12.33 -3.99
N ARG A 307 13.27 11.62 -3.84
CA ARG A 307 12.33 11.31 -4.91
C ARG A 307 10.90 11.57 -4.43
N ALA A 308 10.27 12.58 -5.01
CA ALA A 308 8.85 12.84 -4.81
C ALA A 308 8.01 11.95 -5.74
N ALA A 309 6.85 11.52 -5.26
CA ALA A 309 5.86 10.82 -6.09
C ALA A 309 5.25 11.79 -7.11
N GLY A 310 5.29 11.43 -8.39
CA GLY A 310 4.77 12.28 -9.47
C GLY A 310 3.29 12.64 -9.30
N ALA A 311 2.46 11.71 -8.79
CA ALA A 311 1.06 11.97 -8.49
C ALA A 311 0.87 13.05 -7.40
N GLY A 312 1.76 13.07 -6.38
CA GLY A 312 1.74 14.09 -5.34
C GLY A 312 2.12 15.47 -5.89
N LEU A 313 3.17 15.55 -6.71
CA LEU A 313 3.56 16.79 -7.38
C LEU A 313 2.46 17.31 -8.32
N GLY A 314 1.85 16.42 -9.11
CA GLY A 314 0.72 16.75 -9.97
C GLY A 314 -0.47 17.32 -9.17
N ALA A 315 -0.79 16.73 -8.02
CA ALA A 315 -1.85 17.24 -7.15
C ALA A 315 -1.52 18.65 -6.57
N VAL A 316 -0.26 18.92 -6.20
CA VAL A 316 0.16 20.27 -5.78
C VAL A 316 -0.02 21.29 -6.91
N VAL A 317 0.39 20.96 -8.13
CA VAL A 317 0.25 21.83 -9.31
C VAL A 317 -1.23 22.11 -9.60
N ILE A 318 -2.08 21.07 -9.55
CA ILE A 318 -3.53 21.22 -9.75
C ILE A 318 -4.14 22.14 -8.67
N LEU A 319 -3.83 21.92 -7.39
CA LEU A 319 -4.34 22.75 -6.30
C LEU A 319 -3.88 24.20 -6.41
N ALA A 320 -2.62 24.44 -6.79
CA ALA A 320 -2.09 25.79 -7.00
C ALA A 320 -2.75 26.48 -8.20
N GLY A 321 -2.96 25.76 -9.31
CA GLY A 321 -3.67 26.28 -10.48
C GLY A 321 -5.13 26.63 -10.16
N LEU A 322 -5.82 25.77 -9.41
CA LEU A 322 -7.19 26.03 -8.94
C LEU A 322 -7.23 27.24 -7.98
N ALA A 323 -6.24 27.38 -7.10
CA ALA A 323 -6.14 28.53 -6.20
C ALA A 323 -5.98 29.85 -6.96
N ALA A 324 -5.14 29.86 -8.00
CA ALA A 324 -4.96 31.02 -8.87
C ALA A 324 -6.23 31.35 -9.67
N ALA A 325 -6.90 30.34 -10.22
CA ALA A 325 -8.17 30.52 -10.93
C ALA A 325 -9.28 31.08 -10.00
N ALA A 326 -9.41 30.53 -8.79
CA ALA A 326 -10.34 31.05 -7.79
C ALA A 326 -10.06 32.51 -7.41
N LEU A 327 -8.78 32.91 -7.37
CA LEU A 327 -8.40 34.29 -7.10
C LEU A 327 -8.83 35.23 -8.24
N LEU A 328 -8.63 34.81 -9.50
CA LEU A 328 -9.04 35.57 -10.69
C LEU A 328 -10.56 35.74 -10.77
N ASP A 329 -11.32 34.75 -10.31
CA ASP A 329 -12.79 34.78 -10.24
C ASP A 329 -13.32 35.57 -9.02
N GLY A 330 -12.45 36.17 -8.20
CA GLY A 330 -12.84 36.90 -6.99
C GLY A 330 -13.25 36.02 -5.81
N ALA A 331 -13.11 34.70 -5.90
CA ALA A 331 -13.41 33.74 -4.85
C ALA A 331 -12.24 33.59 -3.84
N GLY A 332 -11.94 34.66 -3.10
CA GLY A 332 -10.78 34.74 -2.22
C GLY A 332 -10.72 33.65 -1.13
N THR A 333 -11.86 33.26 -0.56
CA THR A 333 -11.92 32.19 0.45
C THR A 333 -11.56 30.83 -0.12
N ALA A 334 -12.09 30.48 -1.29
CA ALA A 334 -11.75 29.25 -2.00
C ALA A 334 -10.27 29.24 -2.43
N SER A 335 -9.77 30.37 -2.93
CA SER A 335 -8.35 30.54 -3.29
C SER A 335 -7.43 30.27 -2.10
N ALA A 336 -7.67 30.92 -0.96
CA ALA A 336 -6.87 30.73 0.25
C ALA A 336 -6.89 29.28 0.74
N MET A 337 -8.05 28.62 0.72
CA MET A 337 -8.20 27.22 1.12
C MET A 337 -7.41 26.28 0.19
N LEU A 338 -7.51 26.46 -1.13
CA LEU A 338 -6.80 25.66 -2.12
C LEU A 338 -5.28 25.89 -2.06
N ALA A 339 -4.85 27.14 -1.89
CA ALA A 339 -3.44 27.49 -1.73
C ALA A 339 -2.86 26.86 -0.46
N LEU A 340 -3.58 26.91 0.67
CA LEU A 340 -3.18 26.26 1.90
C LEU A 340 -3.05 24.74 1.74
N ALA A 341 -4.00 24.11 1.04
CA ALA A 341 -3.93 22.69 0.72
C ALA A 341 -2.72 22.34 -0.16
N ALA A 342 -2.42 23.16 -1.17
CA ALA A 342 -1.23 22.99 -2.03
C ALA A 342 0.07 23.10 -1.22
N VAL A 343 0.18 24.11 -0.35
CA VAL A 343 1.34 24.32 0.54
C VAL A 343 1.48 23.18 1.53
N ALA A 344 0.39 22.75 2.18
CA ALA A 344 0.42 21.65 3.13
C ALA A 344 0.86 20.32 2.47
N LEU A 345 0.37 20.04 1.26
CA LEU A 345 0.76 18.86 0.49
C LEU A 345 2.22 18.94 0.03
N GLY A 346 2.67 20.12 -0.44
CA GLY A 346 4.06 20.35 -0.83
C GLY A 346 5.02 20.21 0.36
N ALA A 347 4.68 20.80 1.51
CA ALA A 347 5.42 20.65 2.76
C ALA A 347 5.46 19.18 3.22
N ARG A 348 4.35 18.45 3.05
CA ARG A 348 4.29 17.02 3.36
C ARG A 348 5.23 16.20 2.47
N ILE A 349 5.24 16.44 1.16
CA ILE A 349 6.18 15.79 0.21
C ILE A 349 7.62 16.09 0.61
N ALA A 350 7.94 17.36 0.89
CA ALA A 350 9.27 17.78 1.29
C ALA A 350 9.72 17.11 2.60
N TRP A 351 8.81 17.01 3.57
CA TRP A 351 9.04 16.33 4.84
C TRP A 351 9.31 14.84 4.65
N GLU A 352 8.49 14.13 3.86
CA GLU A 352 8.69 12.69 3.60
C GLU A 352 10.01 12.40 2.86
N CYS A 353 10.36 13.22 1.87
CA CYS A 353 11.65 13.15 1.20
C CYS A 353 12.81 13.43 2.17
N GLY A 354 12.65 14.43 3.04
CA GLY A 354 13.67 14.86 3.99
C GLY A 354 13.94 13.84 5.09
N THR A 355 12.91 13.19 5.62
CA THR A 355 13.07 12.11 6.62
C THR A 355 13.71 10.87 6.02
N ALA A 356 13.30 10.47 4.81
CA ALA A 356 13.93 9.36 4.10
C ALA A 356 15.40 9.64 3.78
N LEU A 357 15.72 10.86 3.34
CA LEU A 357 17.08 11.28 3.03
C LEU A 357 17.94 11.32 4.29
N ARG A 358 17.40 11.78 5.42
CA ARG A 358 18.12 11.80 6.70
C ARG A 358 18.42 10.39 7.20
N ALA A 359 17.45 9.48 7.10
CA ALA A 359 17.66 8.08 7.48
C ALA A 359 18.78 7.42 6.66
N LEU A 360 18.81 7.65 5.35
CA LEU A 360 19.91 7.22 4.48
C LEU A 360 21.25 7.85 4.89
N GLY A 361 21.27 9.17 5.09
CA GLY A 361 22.48 9.89 5.50
C GLY A 361 23.07 9.35 6.81
N ASP A 362 22.22 9.18 7.84
CA ASP A 362 22.64 8.64 9.14
C ASP A 362 23.21 7.21 9.02
N ALA A 363 22.63 6.37 8.14
CA ALA A 363 23.11 5.01 7.91
C ALA A 363 24.44 4.99 7.14
N VAL A 364 24.57 5.83 6.11
CA VAL A 364 25.81 6.00 5.33
C VAL A 364 26.92 6.53 6.21
N GLU A 365 26.66 7.56 7.01
CA GLU A 365 27.63 8.10 7.96
C GLU A 365 28.11 6.97 8.88
N ARG A 366 27.21 6.27 9.58
CA ARG A 366 27.59 5.19 10.50
C ARG A 366 28.48 4.13 9.83
N GLU A 367 28.12 3.69 8.63
CA GLU A 367 28.90 2.67 7.92
C GLU A 367 30.29 3.19 7.53
N LEU A 368 30.39 4.44 7.08
CA LEU A 368 31.65 5.05 6.67
C LEU A 368 32.53 5.46 7.87
N TRP A 369 31.95 5.71 9.05
CA TRP A 369 32.69 5.97 10.29
C TRP A 369 33.36 4.71 10.88
N LEU A 370 32.88 3.50 10.56
CA LEU A 370 33.53 2.25 10.99
C LEU A 370 34.92 2.03 10.35
N ASP A 371 35.22 2.77 9.30
CA ASP A 371 36.42 2.61 8.48
C ASP A 371 37.47 3.70 8.69
N ARG A 372 37.18 4.69 9.55
CA ARG A 372 38.17 5.61 10.12
C ARG A 372 38.76 4.97 11.37
#